data_AF-A0A3D4KMH3-F1
#
_entry.id   AF-A0A3D4KMH3-F1
#
_cell.length_a   1.000
_cell.length_b   1.000
_cell.length_c   1.000
_cell.angle_alpha   90.00
_cell.angle_beta   90.00
_cell.angle_gamma   90.00
#
_symmetry.space_group_name_H-M   'P 1'
#
loop_
_entity.id
_entity.type
_entity.pdbx_description
1 polymer ?
#
loop_
_entity_poly.entity_id
_entity_poly.type
_entity_poly.pdbx_seq_one_letter_code
_entity_poly.pdbx_strand_id
1 'polypeptide(L)'
;MESLGSRIKQLRLRAKLNKAALARNVGVSDVTISYWESGAIKQIGHERLVALAEALDCSLATLLEGDTAPQLLTLKHTGPLPWEQVQATTITVPHHLALNIDWKAPCVMATPDSGTDFSPVAANDLLLLGPTHVFHKAGHYLVSRDERFVLEHFAKAPSDVEIHAVLLAHWRSV
;
A
#
# COMPACT_ATOMS: atom_id res chain seq x y z
N MET A 1 -16.04 -13.40 -13.08
CA MET A 1 -14.95 -12.46 -13.40
C MET A 1 -15.53 -11.29 -14.15
N GLU A 2 -15.20 -10.07 -13.74
CA GLU A 2 -15.60 -8.86 -14.45
C GLU A 2 -14.84 -8.74 -15.79
N SER A 3 -15.50 -8.29 -16.85
CA SER A 3 -14.85 -8.09 -18.16
C SER A 3 -14.03 -6.80 -18.23
N LEU A 4 -13.09 -6.69 -19.17
CA LEU A 4 -12.38 -5.43 -19.44
C LEU A 4 -13.35 -4.28 -19.78
N GLY A 5 -14.37 -4.54 -20.61
CA GLY A 5 -15.36 -3.53 -20.99
C GLY A 5 -16.16 -2.99 -19.81
N SER A 6 -16.61 -3.87 -18.92
CA SER A 6 -17.32 -3.45 -17.69
C SER A 6 -16.41 -2.64 -16.75
N ARG A 7 -15.11 -2.98 -16.64
CA ARG A 7 -14.15 -2.20 -15.85
C ARG A 7 -13.90 -0.81 -16.43
N ILE A 8 -13.71 -0.70 -17.75
CA ILE A 8 -13.60 0.61 -18.43
C ILE A 8 -14.82 1.46 -18.10
N LYS A 9 -16.03 0.88 -18.17
CA LYS A 9 -17.27 1.59 -17.85
C LYS A 9 -17.31 2.04 -16.39
N GLN A 10 -16.96 1.17 -15.45
CA GLN A 10 -16.94 1.51 -14.02
C GLN A 10 -15.93 2.63 -13.71
N LEU A 11 -14.69 2.50 -14.19
CA LEU A 11 -13.64 3.49 -14.01
C LEU A 11 -14.06 4.84 -14.61
N ARG A 12 -14.65 4.84 -15.82
CA ARG A 12 -15.15 6.08 -16.44
C ARG A 12 -16.19 6.77 -15.56
N LEU A 13 -17.13 6.00 -14.99
CA LEU A 13 -18.17 6.54 -14.11
C LEU A 13 -17.57 7.08 -12.80
N ARG A 14 -16.58 6.40 -12.21
CA ARG A 14 -15.85 6.90 -11.02
C ARG A 14 -15.11 8.21 -11.30
N ALA A 15 -14.48 8.31 -12.47
CA ALA A 15 -13.85 9.53 -12.96
C ALA A 15 -14.86 10.63 -13.38
N LYS A 16 -16.17 10.38 -13.26
CA LYS A 16 -17.26 11.30 -13.63
C LYS A 16 -17.22 11.74 -15.11
N LEU A 17 -16.70 10.88 -15.98
CA LEU A 17 -16.59 11.14 -17.42
C LEU A 17 -17.81 10.57 -18.17
N ASN A 18 -18.30 11.29 -19.17
CA ASN A 18 -19.16 10.70 -20.20
C ASN A 18 -18.28 10.05 -21.31
N LYS A 19 -18.88 9.25 -22.20
CA LYS A 19 -18.13 8.53 -23.23
C LYS A 19 -17.37 9.45 -24.19
N ALA A 20 -17.96 10.59 -24.54
CA ALA A 20 -17.32 11.58 -25.41
C ALA A 20 -16.12 12.26 -24.73
N ALA A 21 -16.20 12.51 -23.42
CA ALA A 21 -15.09 13.05 -22.65
C ALA A 21 -13.93 12.05 -22.57
N LEU A 22 -14.21 10.78 -22.24
CA LEU A 22 -13.18 9.75 -22.24
C LEU A 22 -12.56 9.56 -23.64
N ALA A 23 -13.37 9.57 -24.69
CA ALA A 23 -12.92 9.43 -26.07
C ALA A 23 -11.93 10.52 -26.48
N ARG A 24 -12.21 11.79 -26.12
CA ARG A 24 -11.29 12.91 -26.35
C ARG A 24 -9.98 12.73 -25.61
N ASN A 25 -10.01 12.30 -24.35
CA ASN A 25 -8.80 12.09 -23.56
C ASN A 25 -7.93 10.95 -24.13
N VAL A 26 -8.54 9.90 -24.67
CA VAL A 26 -7.84 8.74 -25.26
C VAL A 26 -7.45 8.96 -26.73
N GLY A 27 -8.04 9.95 -27.41
CA GLY A 27 -7.83 10.22 -28.83
C GLY A 27 -8.54 9.21 -29.75
N VAL A 28 -9.80 8.88 -29.45
CA VAL A 28 -10.68 8.00 -30.24
C VAL A 28 -12.09 8.60 -30.36
N SER A 29 -13.01 7.91 -31.03
CA SER A 29 -14.44 8.28 -31.04
C SER A 29 -15.19 7.73 -29.82
N ASP A 30 -16.29 8.38 -29.46
CA ASP A 30 -17.21 7.93 -28.41
C ASP A 30 -17.92 6.59 -28.75
N VAL A 31 -18.06 6.31 -30.05
CA VAL A 31 -18.47 5.01 -30.59
C VAL A 31 -17.45 3.93 -30.23
N THR A 32 -16.15 4.20 -30.40
CA THR A 32 -15.08 3.27 -30.00
C THR A 32 -15.14 2.94 -28.51
N ILE A 33 -15.33 3.95 -27.65
CA ILE A 33 -15.54 3.73 -26.20
C ILE A 33 -16.77 2.85 -25.95
N SER A 34 -17.88 3.08 -26.67
CA SER A 34 -19.08 2.24 -26.54
C SER A 34 -18.84 0.78 -26.91
N TYR A 35 -18.05 0.51 -27.97
CA TYR A 35 -17.70 -0.85 -28.37
C TYR A 35 -16.76 -1.53 -27.38
N TRP A 36 -15.83 -0.80 -26.77
CA TRP A 36 -15.00 -1.34 -25.70
C TRP A 36 -15.83 -1.66 -24.46
N GLU A 37 -16.68 -0.73 -24.00
CA GLU A 37 -17.50 -0.93 -22.79
C GLU A 37 -18.51 -2.06 -22.91
N SER A 38 -19.08 -2.26 -24.10
CA SER A 38 -20.01 -3.37 -24.38
C SER A 38 -19.31 -4.71 -24.60
N GLY A 39 -17.99 -4.71 -24.78
CA GLY A 39 -17.22 -5.90 -25.12
C GLY A 39 -17.40 -6.36 -26.57
N ALA A 40 -17.99 -5.53 -27.44
CA ALA A 40 -18.09 -5.79 -28.88
C ALA A 40 -16.69 -5.88 -29.52
N ILE A 41 -15.74 -5.08 -29.03
CA ILE A 41 -14.32 -5.21 -29.35
C ILE A 41 -13.60 -5.72 -28.10
N LYS A 42 -13.06 -6.93 -28.18
CA LYS A 42 -12.41 -7.61 -27.05
C LYS A 42 -10.89 -7.37 -27.00
N GLN A 43 -10.30 -6.99 -28.13
CA GLN A 43 -8.86 -6.74 -28.25
C GLN A 43 -8.63 -5.25 -28.41
N ILE A 44 -7.98 -4.66 -27.41
CA ILE A 44 -7.57 -3.26 -27.40
C ILE A 44 -6.04 -3.26 -27.46
N GLY A 45 -5.47 -2.52 -28.41
CA GLY A 45 -4.01 -2.42 -28.56
C GLY A 45 -3.35 -1.79 -27.32
N HIS A 46 -2.09 -2.15 -27.06
CA HIS A 46 -1.36 -1.69 -25.86
C HIS A 46 -1.33 -0.16 -25.73
N GLU A 47 -1.10 0.57 -26.83
CA GLU A 47 -1.11 2.04 -26.83
C GLU A 47 -2.44 2.60 -26.32
N ARG A 48 -3.56 1.97 -26.69
CA ARG A 48 -4.90 2.38 -26.26
C ARG A 48 -5.21 1.97 -24.83
N LEU A 49 -4.65 0.85 -24.37
CA LEU A 49 -4.75 0.45 -22.96
C LEU A 49 -3.99 1.43 -22.05
N VAL A 50 -2.81 1.89 -22.46
CA VAL A 50 -2.05 2.91 -21.73
C VAL A 50 -2.80 4.24 -21.72
N ALA A 51 -3.26 4.71 -22.89
CA ALA A 51 -4.04 5.95 -22.98
C ALA A 51 -5.36 5.90 -22.17
N LEU A 52 -6.01 4.74 -22.10
CA LEU A 52 -7.17 4.52 -21.23
C LEU A 52 -6.81 4.65 -19.75
N ALA A 53 -5.71 4.02 -19.32
CA ALA A 53 -5.26 4.06 -17.94
C ALA A 53 -4.95 5.50 -17.49
N GLU A 54 -4.25 6.27 -18.34
CA GLU A 54 -3.97 7.69 -18.14
C GLU A 54 -5.25 8.53 -18.09
N ALA A 55 -6.15 8.36 -19.06
CA ALA A 55 -7.39 9.13 -19.13
C ALA A 55 -8.38 8.83 -17.97
N LEU A 56 -8.25 7.66 -17.35
CA LEU A 56 -9.06 7.20 -16.23
C LEU A 56 -8.37 7.39 -14.87
N ASP A 57 -7.16 7.95 -14.86
CA ASP A 57 -6.35 8.17 -13.66
C ASP A 57 -6.18 6.90 -12.80
N CYS A 58 -5.78 5.80 -13.46
CA CYS A 58 -5.58 4.51 -12.79
C CYS A 58 -4.36 3.77 -13.34
N SER A 59 -3.88 2.77 -12.60
CA SER A 59 -2.79 1.91 -13.09
C SER A 59 -3.27 0.97 -14.20
N LEU A 60 -2.37 0.55 -15.09
CA LEU A 60 -2.70 -0.46 -16.10
C LEU A 60 -3.15 -1.78 -15.47
N ALA A 61 -2.57 -2.18 -14.33
CA ALA A 61 -3.01 -3.35 -13.56
C ALA A 61 -4.46 -3.17 -13.09
N THR A 62 -4.82 -2.00 -12.55
CA THR A 62 -6.20 -1.68 -12.15
C THR A 62 -7.17 -1.79 -13.32
N LEU A 63 -6.79 -1.30 -14.51
CA LEU A 63 -7.60 -1.41 -15.72
C LEU A 63 -7.78 -2.88 -16.18
N LEU A 64 -6.71 -3.68 -16.13
CA LEU A 64 -6.65 -5.03 -16.68
C LEU A 64 -7.09 -6.13 -15.71
N GLU A 65 -7.01 -5.90 -14.40
CA GLU A 65 -7.23 -6.89 -13.33
C GLU A 65 -8.32 -6.42 -12.36
N GLY A 66 -8.55 -5.11 -12.23
CA GLY A 66 -9.47 -4.50 -11.28
C GLY A 66 -8.73 -3.91 -10.07
N ASP A 67 -9.46 -3.36 -9.11
CA ASP A 67 -8.87 -2.86 -7.85
C ASP A 67 -8.30 -4.02 -7.03
N THR A 68 -7.06 -4.39 -7.33
CA THR A 68 -6.22 -5.10 -6.38
C THR A 68 -5.39 -4.03 -5.72
N ALA A 69 -6.00 -3.30 -4.76
CA ALA A 69 -5.21 -2.41 -3.93
C ALA A 69 -4.06 -3.26 -3.36
N PRO A 70 -2.79 -2.84 -3.51
CA PRO A 70 -1.68 -3.57 -2.91
C PRO A 70 -2.00 -3.70 -1.43
N GLN A 71 -2.12 -4.95 -0.95
CA GLN A 71 -2.39 -5.18 0.46
C GLN A 71 -1.17 -4.71 1.24
N LEU A 72 -1.33 -3.60 1.94
CA LEU A 72 -0.31 -3.12 2.87
C LEU A 72 -0.08 -4.23 3.91
N LEU A 73 1.18 -4.39 4.31
CA LEU A 73 1.53 -5.38 5.33
C LEU A 73 0.81 -5.02 6.63
N THR A 74 0.27 -6.03 7.31
CA THR A 74 -0.48 -5.82 8.55
C THR A 74 0.39 -6.13 9.76
N LEU A 75 0.39 -5.25 10.75
CA LEU A 75 1.00 -5.52 12.03
C LEU A 75 -0.06 -6.12 12.97
N LYS A 76 0.24 -7.29 13.52
CA LYS A 76 -0.64 -8.05 14.42
C LYS A 76 0.08 -8.37 15.72
N HIS A 77 -0.66 -8.57 16.80
CA HIS A 77 -0.08 -9.03 18.07
C HIS A 77 0.50 -10.44 17.96
N THR A 78 0.03 -11.27 17.02
CA THR A 78 0.49 -12.65 16.86
C THR A 78 0.59 -13.02 15.38
N GLY A 79 1.33 -14.09 15.11
CA GLY A 79 1.54 -14.60 13.75
C GLY A 79 2.75 -13.96 13.06
N PRO A 80 2.78 -13.94 11.72
CA PRO A 80 3.96 -13.48 10.99
C PRO A 80 4.11 -11.96 11.10
N LEU A 81 5.34 -11.53 11.36
CA LEU A 81 5.72 -10.12 11.31
C LEU A 81 5.55 -9.57 9.88
N PRO A 82 5.43 -8.25 9.69
CA PRO A 82 5.19 -7.67 8.37
C PRO A 82 6.15 -8.15 7.28
N TRP A 83 7.45 -8.30 7.59
CA TRP A 83 8.47 -8.78 6.65
C TRP A 83 8.48 -10.30 6.41
N GLU A 84 7.66 -11.07 7.14
CA GLU A 84 7.51 -12.52 6.98
C GLU A 84 6.27 -12.89 6.15
N GLN A 85 5.43 -11.91 5.81
CA GLN A 85 4.22 -12.11 5.02
C GLN A 85 4.57 -12.37 3.55
N VAL A 86 3.75 -13.16 2.85
CA VAL A 86 4.00 -13.57 1.46
C VAL A 86 4.17 -12.38 0.50
N GLN A 87 3.50 -11.27 0.79
CA GLN A 87 3.54 -10.03 0.01
C GLN A 87 4.59 -9.00 0.52
N ALA A 88 5.47 -9.41 1.43
CA ALA A 88 6.47 -8.53 2.02
C ALA A 88 7.36 -7.91 0.95
N THR A 89 7.30 -6.58 0.87
CA THR A 89 8.20 -5.78 0.04
C THR A 89 9.00 -4.88 0.97
N THR A 90 10.32 -4.98 0.90
CA THR A 90 11.21 -4.08 1.63
C THR A 90 11.52 -2.85 0.79
N ILE A 91 11.73 -1.73 1.45
CA ILE A 91 12.15 -0.47 0.84
C ILE A 91 13.46 -0.02 1.48
N THR A 92 14.25 0.73 0.73
CA THR A 92 15.34 1.53 1.29
C THR A 92 14.75 2.89 1.65
N VAL A 93 15.11 3.41 2.83
CA VAL A 93 14.64 4.72 3.28
C VAL A 93 15.07 5.79 2.27
N PRO A 94 14.14 6.58 1.71
CA PRO A 94 14.48 7.69 0.85
C PRO A 94 15.24 8.78 1.63
N HIS A 95 16.31 9.34 1.04
CA HIS A 95 17.17 10.34 1.72
C HIS A 95 16.44 11.62 2.18
N HIS A 96 15.30 11.95 1.58
CA HIS A 96 14.49 13.11 1.94
C HIS A 96 13.48 12.83 3.06
N LEU A 97 13.36 11.56 3.49
CA LEU A 97 12.48 11.20 4.59
C LEU A 97 13.18 11.52 5.90
N ALA A 98 12.67 12.52 6.61
CA ALA A 98 13.20 12.90 7.91
C ALA A 98 12.87 11.80 8.94
N LEU A 99 13.84 10.93 9.20
CA LEU A 99 13.76 9.92 10.24
C LEU A 99 14.43 10.39 11.51
N ASN A 100 13.90 9.90 12.64
CA ASN A 100 14.55 10.11 13.92
C ASN A 100 15.86 9.32 14.04
N ILE A 101 16.09 8.29 13.21
CA ILE A 101 17.26 7.41 13.24
C ILE A 101 17.94 7.45 11.87
N ASP A 102 19.26 7.54 11.80
CA ASP A 102 20.03 7.35 10.56
C ASP A 102 19.99 5.86 10.16
N TRP A 103 18.89 5.47 9.51
CA TRP A 103 18.59 4.09 9.15
C TRP A 103 19.00 3.80 7.71
N LYS A 104 19.94 2.85 7.52
CA LYS A 104 20.49 2.47 6.20
C LYS A 104 20.16 1.04 5.78
N ALA A 105 19.49 0.28 6.64
CA ALA A 105 19.07 -1.08 6.35
C ALA A 105 17.68 -1.08 5.66
N PRO A 106 17.28 -2.20 5.04
CA PRO A 106 15.92 -2.36 4.54
C PRO A 106 14.89 -2.09 5.64
N CYS A 107 13.75 -1.52 5.26
CA CYS A 107 12.60 -1.31 6.14
C CYS A 107 11.32 -1.73 5.42
N VAL A 108 10.22 -1.82 6.16
CA VAL A 108 8.90 -2.17 5.62
C VAL A 108 7.86 -1.14 6.02
N MET A 109 6.89 -0.91 5.14
CA MET A 109 5.69 -0.17 5.48
C MET A 109 4.58 -1.13 5.91
N ALA A 110 3.94 -0.81 7.03
CA ALA A 110 2.85 -1.61 7.57
C ALA A 110 1.76 -0.73 8.19
N THR A 111 0.57 -1.28 8.37
CA THR A 111 -0.51 -0.69 9.17
C THR A 111 -0.87 -1.66 10.30
N PRO A 112 -1.17 -1.20 11.52
CA PRO A 112 -1.85 -2.04 12.50
C PRO A 112 -3.14 -2.60 11.93
N ASP A 113 -3.40 -3.88 12.21
CA ASP A 113 -4.67 -4.51 11.87
C ASP A 113 -5.82 -3.89 12.69
N SER A 114 -7.00 -3.79 12.08
CA SER A 114 -8.19 -3.16 12.68
C SER A 114 -8.60 -3.71 14.06
N GLY A 115 -8.20 -4.93 14.41
CA GLY A 115 -8.48 -5.55 15.71
C GLY A 115 -7.37 -5.43 16.77
N THR A 116 -6.34 -4.61 16.54
CA THR A 116 -5.13 -4.56 17.39
C THR A 116 -4.95 -3.22 18.09
N ASP A 117 -4.35 -3.22 19.29
CA ASP A 117 -4.16 -2.05 20.15
C ASP A 117 -2.68 -1.70 20.36
N PHE A 118 -2.00 -1.36 19.27
CA PHE A 118 -0.59 -0.96 19.32
C PHE A 118 -0.40 0.50 19.79
N SER A 119 -0.71 0.86 21.04
CA SER A 119 -0.45 2.23 21.52
C SER A 119 1.04 2.64 21.35
N PRO A 120 1.36 3.85 20.85
CA PRO A 120 0.48 4.99 20.56
C PRO A 120 -0.07 5.05 19.12
N VAL A 121 0.06 3.99 18.33
CA VAL A 121 -0.40 3.92 16.94
C VAL A 121 -1.80 3.27 16.87
N ALA A 122 -2.65 3.78 15.99
CA ALA A 122 -4.01 3.28 15.81
C ALA A 122 -4.13 2.43 14.54
N ALA A 123 -5.23 1.68 14.44
CA ALA A 123 -5.62 1.07 13.17
C ALA A 123 -5.70 2.13 12.06
N ASN A 124 -5.23 1.78 10.86
CA ASN A 124 -5.09 2.64 9.68
C ASN A 124 -3.95 3.66 9.71
N ASP A 125 -3.19 3.76 10.81
CA ASP A 125 -1.95 4.53 10.78
C ASP A 125 -0.90 3.83 9.90
N LEU A 126 -0.11 4.62 9.19
CA LEU A 126 1.00 4.10 8.40
C LEU A 126 2.28 4.12 9.23
N LEU A 127 2.95 2.98 9.29
CA LEU A 127 4.19 2.78 10.04
C LEU A 127 5.34 2.49 9.08
N LEU A 128 6.50 3.04 9.38
CA LEU A 128 7.76 2.59 8.81
C LEU A 128 8.54 1.82 9.88
N LEU A 129 8.72 0.52 9.67
CA LEU A 129 9.40 -0.37 10.61
C LEU A 129 10.76 -0.78 10.05
N GLY A 130 11.81 -0.59 10.83
CA GLY A 130 13.15 -1.11 10.53
C GLY A 130 13.39 -2.42 11.29
N PRO A 131 13.39 -3.59 10.62
CA PRO A 131 13.64 -4.87 11.28
C PRO A 131 15.02 -4.87 11.95
N THR A 132 15.05 -5.23 13.22
CA THR A 132 16.28 -5.21 14.02
C THR A 132 16.15 -5.99 15.30
N HIS A 133 17.27 -6.51 15.79
CA HIS A 133 17.35 -7.21 17.08
C HIS A 133 18.17 -6.44 18.12
N VAL A 134 18.53 -5.18 17.82
CA VAL A 134 19.35 -4.35 18.69
C VAL A 134 18.70 -3.00 18.95
N PHE A 135 18.95 -2.44 20.12
CA PHE A 135 18.56 -1.09 20.46
C PHE A 135 19.50 -0.08 19.78
N HIS A 136 18.95 0.87 19.04
CA HIS A 136 19.71 1.91 18.32
C HIS A 136 19.75 3.21 19.09
N LYS A 137 18.58 3.69 19.50
CA LYS A 137 18.39 4.91 20.30
C LYS A 137 17.02 4.95 20.96
N ALA A 138 16.79 5.95 21.81
CA ALA A 138 15.49 6.15 22.42
C ALA A 138 14.36 6.29 21.36
N GLY A 139 13.26 5.60 21.59
CA GLY A 139 12.15 5.52 20.64
C GLY A 139 11.23 4.32 20.90
N HIS A 140 10.29 4.09 19.99
CA HIS A 140 9.39 2.94 20.06
C HIS A 140 9.96 1.75 19.31
N TYR A 141 9.84 0.57 19.91
CA TYR A 141 10.29 -0.69 19.35
C TYR A 141 9.16 -1.71 19.40
N LEU A 142 9.09 -2.54 18.36
CA LEU A 142 8.26 -3.73 18.34
C LEU A 142 9.00 -4.84 19.07
N VAL A 143 8.39 -5.36 20.13
CA VAL A 143 8.99 -6.37 21.01
C VAL A 143 7.99 -7.47 21.33
N SER A 144 8.49 -8.63 21.79
CA SER A 144 7.65 -9.72 22.28
C SER A 144 7.42 -9.63 23.80
N ARG A 145 6.16 -9.71 24.23
CA ARG A 145 5.69 -9.78 25.63
C ARG A 145 4.58 -10.81 25.71
N ASP A 146 4.70 -11.79 26.61
CA ASP A 146 3.66 -12.81 26.84
C ASP A 146 3.12 -13.43 25.53
N GLU A 147 4.03 -13.82 24.64
CA GLU A 147 3.75 -14.37 23.31
C GLU A 147 2.99 -13.43 22.35
N ARG A 148 3.02 -12.12 22.62
CA ARG A 148 2.42 -11.07 21.79
C ARG A 148 3.42 -9.99 21.41
N PHE A 149 3.32 -9.51 20.18
CA PHE A 149 4.01 -8.31 19.76
C PHE A 149 3.32 -7.07 20.32
N VAL A 150 4.12 -6.17 20.89
CA VAL A 150 3.67 -4.87 21.41
C VAL A 150 4.64 -3.78 20.99
N LEU A 151 4.15 -2.55 20.91
CA LEU A 151 4.99 -1.36 20.70
C LEU A 151 5.29 -0.73 22.06
N GLU A 152 6.57 -0.69 22.43
CA GLU A 152 7.02 -0.12 23.70
C GLU A 152 8.04 0.99 23.46
N HIS A 153 7.93 2.08 24.23
CA HIS A 153 8.93 3.13 24.23
C HIS A 153 10.08 2.80 25.18
N PHE A 154 11.30 2.80 24.66
CA PHE A 154 12.51 2.64 25.45
C PHE A 154 13.34 3.92 25.42
N ALA A 155 13.69 4.46 26.59
CA ALA A 155 14.62 5.58 26.73
C ALA A 155 16.10 5.14 26.73
N LYS A 156 16.36 3.87 27.03
CA LYS A 156 17.66 3.21 27.08
C LYS A 156 17.51 1.76 26.65
N ALA A 157 18.61 1.07 26.35
CA ALA A 157 18.57 -0.34 25.95
C ALA A 157 17.80 -1.19 26.99
N PRO A 158 16.76 -1.94 26.59
CA PRO A 158 16.05 -2.83 27.48
C PRO A 158 16.93 -4.04 27.86
N SER A 159 16.73 -4.54 29.08
CA SER A 159 17.24 -5.84 29.53
C SER A 159 16.13 -6.88 29.37
N ASP A 160 16.46 -8.07 28.85
CA ASP A 160 15.54 -9.22 28.74
C ASP A 160 14.29 -8.97 27.90
N VAL A 161 14.45 -8.30 26.76
CA VAL A 161 13.38 -8.10 25.78
C VAL A 161 13.89 -8.42 24.38
N GLU A 162 13.14 -9.26 23.67
CA GLU A 162 13.43 -9.53 22.26
C GLU A 162 12.89 -8.38 21.40
N ILE A 163 13.81 -7.67 20.74
CA ILE A 163 13.48 -6.63 19.77
C ILE A 163 13.30 -7.28 18.39
N HIS A 164 12.22 -6.90 17.71
CA HIS A 164 11.94 -7.33 16.34
C HIS A 164 12.05 -6.19 15.33
N ALA A 165 11.70 -4.97 15.72
CA ALA A 165 11.87 -3.78 14.88
C ALA A 165 11.93 -2.50 15.70
N VAL A 166 12.44 -1.44 15.07
CA VAL A 166 12.30 -0.06 15.54
C VAL A 166 11.25 0.67 14.70
N LEU A 167 10.43 1.49 15.34
CA LEU A 167 9.51 2.40 14.65
C LEU A 167 10.29 3.64 14.16
N LEU A 168 10.52 3.71 12.86
CA LEU A 168 11.29 4.76 12.21
C LEU A 168 10.45 6.03 11.96
N ALA A 169 9.20 5.82 11.55
CA ALA A 169 8.23 6.89 11.28
C ALA A 169 6.80 6.39 11.47
N HIS A 170 5.90 7.33 11.78
CA HIS A 170 4.49 7.10 12.04
C HIS A 170 3.70 8.25 11.41
N TRP A 171 2.78 7.93 10.50
CA TRP A 171 1.83 8.87 9.93
C TRP A 171 0.43 8.49 10.39
N ARG A 172 -0.24 9.46 11.02
CA ARG A 172 -1.60 9.28 11.50
C ARG A 172 -2.58 9.39 10.36
N SER A 173 -3.57 8.51 10.33
CA SER A 173 -4.74 8.74 9.47
C SER A 173 -5.43 10.04 9.91
N VAL A 174 -5.82 10.86 8.93
CA VAL A 174 -6.61 12.09 9.13
C VAL A 174 -8.08 11.75 9.27
#